data_AF-A0A6J4NMW3-F1
#
_entry.id   AF-A0A6J4NMW3-F1
#
_cell.length_a   1.000
_cell.length_b   1.000
_cell.length_c   1.000
_cell.angle_alpha   90.00
_cell.angle_beta   90.00
_cell.angle_gamma   90.00
#
_symmetry.space_group_name_H-M   'P 1'
#
loop_
_entity.id
_entity.type
_entity.pdbx_description
1 polymer ?
#
loop_
_entity_poly.entity_id
_entity_poly.type
_entity_poly.pdbx_seq_one_letter_code
_entity_poly.pdbx_strand_id
1 'polypeptide(L)'
;MPRSLRLPRRDGTITSYTPMASSPFSVPSQPLQSRVAYAAVHVVADPVATTNPMTEPCVDWDATLRYRHYLWSLGFGVAEAMDTAQRGMGLDWTVAKELIVRSLAEARSVGGTIACGAGTDHLVGRTNLTIGDVLAAYVEQCGVVEQAGGRIILMASRALAACATGPDDYAHVYGEVLRQVDEPVILHWLGDMFDPALAGYWDSRDLDAAMDVCCSVIEAHAPKIDGIKISLLDKDREIAMRRRLPATVRMYTGDDFNYPELILGDEQGHSHALLGIFDAIAPAA
;
A
#
# COMPACT_ATOMS: atom_id res chain seq x y z
N MET A 1 -7.83 9.34 38.57
CA MET A 1 -7.74 10.66 37.90
C MET A 1 -6.67 10.57 36.84
N PRO A 2 -6.91 11.07 35.61
CA PRO A 2 -5.88 11.10 34.57
C PRO A 2 -4.67 11.88 35.07
N ARG A 3 -3.47 11.32 34.91
CA ARG A 3 -2.23 12.01 35.30
C ARG A 3 -1.95 13.10 34.26
N SER A 4 -1.65 14.31 34.73
CA SER A 4 -1.19 15.39 33.86
C SER A 4 0.22 15.09 33.33
N LEU A 5 0.43 15.42 32.06
CA LEU A 5 1.69 15.32 31.35
C LEU A 5 2.24 16.72 31.05
N ARG A 6 3.56 16.86 31.04
CA ARG A 6 4.22 18.10 30.59
C ARG A 6 4.57 17.96 29.11
N LEU A 7 3.95 18.77 28.25
CA LEU A 7 4.17 18.73 26.81
C LEU A 7 4.82 20.03 26.30
N PRO A 8 5.76 19.95 25.35
CA PRO A 8 6.31 21.13 24.70
C PRO A 8 5.28 21.79 23.78
N ARG A 9 5.32 23.12 23.69
CA ARG A 9 4.58 23.92 22.72
C ARG A 9 5.50 24.41 21.60
N ARG A 10 4.92 24.83 20.48
CA ARG A 10 5.65 25.39 19.32
C ARG A 10 6.48 26.63 19.68
N ASP A 11 6.08 27.39 20.71
CA ASP A 11 6.79 28.56 21.22
C ASP A 11 7.94 28.22 22.18
N GLY A 12 8.26 26.93 22.37
CA GLY A 12 9.31 26.45 23.28
C GLY A 12 8.88 26.39 24.75
N THR A 13 7.68 26.84 25.10
CA THR A 13 7.15 26.73 26.46
C THR A 13 6.67 25.31 26.77
N ILE A 14 6.54 25.00 28.06
CA ILE A 14 6.02 23.70 28.52
C ILE A 14 4.66 23.92 29.17
N THR A 15 3.67 23.15 28.75
CA THR A 15 2.32 23.21 29.29
C THR A 15 1.92 21.90 29.96
N SER A 16 1.07 22.00 30.98
CA SER A 16 0.45 20.83 31.59
C SER A 16 -0.77 20.42 30.75
N TYR A 17 -0.78 19.19 30.26
CA TYR A 17 -1.88 18.59 29.54
C TYR A 17 -2.45 17.43 30.35
N THR A 18 -3.74 17.46 30.61
CA THR A 18 -4.44 16.34 31.26
C THR A 18 -5.27 15.63 30.21
N PRO A 19 -4.92 14.39 29.83
CA PRO A 19 -5.73 13.60 28.91
C PRO A 19 -7.15 13.42 29.45
N MET A 20 -8.14 13.41 28.54
CA MET A 20 -9.48 12.97 28.90
C MET A 20 -9.47 11.48 29.27
N ALA A 21 -10.53 11.02 29.96
CA ALA A 21 -10.69 9.60 30.21
C ALA A 21 -10.72 8.83 28.88
N SER A 22 -10.00 7.71 28.79
CA SER A 22 -10.01 6.88 27.59
C SER A 22 -11.40 6.30 27.35
N SER A 23 -11.93 6.45 26.15
CA SER A 23 -13.06 5.65 25.67
C SER A 23 -12.48 4.48 24.89
N PRO A 24 -12.58 3.23 25.38
CA PRO A 24 -12.13 2.08 24.60
C PRO A 24 -13.00 1.96 23.34
N PHE A 25 -12.40 1.53 22.24
CA PHE A 25 -13.15 1.14 21.05
C PHE A 25 -13.63 -0.30 21.21
N SER A 26 -14.85 -0.57 20.73
CA SER A 26 -15.39 -1.92 20.71
C SER A 26 -14.73 -2.70 19.59
N VAL A 27 -14.04 -3.79 19.94
CA VAL A 27 -13.45 -4.70 18.95
C VAL A 27 -14.60 -5.41 18.20
N PRO A 28 -14.60 -5.41 16.85
CA PRO A 28 -15.59 -6.16 16.07
C PRO A 28 -15.55 -7.65 16.40
N SER A 29 -16.73 -8.25 16.63
CA SER A 29 -16.86 -9.70 16.86
C SER A 29 -17.22 -10.48 15.59
N GLN A 30 -17.41 -9.78 14.47
CA GLN A 30 -17.79 -10.33 13.17
C GLN A 30 -16.94 -9.68 12.08
N PRO A 31 -16.70 -10.37 10.94
CA PRO A 31 -16.01 -9.77 9.80
C PRO A 31 -16.70 -8.51 9.29
N LEU A 32 -15.92 -7.61 8.69
CA LEU A 32 -16.44 -6.42 8.00
C LEU A 32 -17.37 -6.84 6.84
N GLN A 33 -18.54 -6.23 6.75
CA GLN A 33 -19.58 -6.64 5.80
C GLN A 33 -19.74 -5.68 4.62
N SER A 34 -19.56 -4.37 4.86
CA SER A 34 -19.90 -3.33 3.88
C SER A 34 -18.71 -2.84 3.07
N ARG A 35 -17.48 -3.05 3.57
CA ARG A 35 -16.24 -2.59 2.95
C ARG A 35 -15.15 -3.63 3.13
N VAL A 36 -14.38 -3.86 2.08
CA VAL A 36 -13.03 -4.42 2.17
C VAL A 36 -12.09 -3.33 2.70
N ALA A 37 -11.36 -3.62 3.77
CA ALA A 37 -10.43 -2.70 4.38
C ALA A 37 -9.09 -3.40 4.65
N TYR A 38 -8.04 -2.84 4.06
CA TYR A 38 -6.66 -3.23 4.31
C TYR A 38 -5.94 -2.14 5.10
N ALA A 39 -5.13 -2.55 6.09
CA ALA A 39 -4.14 -1.69 6.70
C ALA A 39 -2.78 -1.94 6.02
N ALA A 40 -2.18 -0.90 5.44
CA ALA A 40 -0.78 -0.93 5.02
C ALA A 40 0.07 -0.84 6.28
N VAL A 41 0.82 -1.90 6.58
CA VAL A 41 1.36 -2.12 7.92
C VAL A 41 2.86 -1.81 8.03
N HIS A 42 3.27 -1.19 9.13
CA HIS A 42 4.65 -0.86 9.47
C HIS A 42 5.49 -2.09 9.79
N VAL A 43 6.80 -1.90 9.91
CA VAL A 43 7.75 -2.89 10.45
C VAL A 43 8.29 -2.39 11.79
N VAL A 44 8.57 -3.31 12.71
CA VAL A 44 9.22 -2.98 13.98
C VAL A 44 10.72 -3.23 13.82
N ALA A 45 11.53 -2.19 14.01
CA ALA A 45 12.98 -2.35 14.03
C ALA A 45 13.44 -3.05 15.31
N ASP A 46 14.45 -3.91 15.22
CA ASP A 46 15.12 -4.49 16.39
C ASP A 46 15.94 -3.40 17.10
N PRO A 47 15.54 -2.98 18.32
CA PRO A 47 16.20 -1.88 19.01
C PRO A 47 17.55 -2.25 19.62
N VAL A 48 17.91 -3.54 19.68
CA VAL A 48 19.18 -4.01 20.26
C VAL A 48 20.16 -4.52 19.19
N ALA A 49 19.77 -4.47 17.92
CA ALA A 49 20.65 -4.77 16.81
C ALA A 49 21.88 -3.84 16.82
N THR A 50 23.06 -4.41 16.56
CA THR A 50 24.33 -3.67 16.51
C THR A 50 24.74 -3.27 15.10
N THR A 51 23.83 -3.39 14.12
CA THR A 51 24.05 -3.02 12.72
C THR A 51 23.94 -1.52 12.52
N ASN A 52 24.34 -1.03 11.34
CA ASN A 52 24.15 0.38 11.01
C ASN A 52 22.66 0.65 10.69
N PRO A 53 21.93 1.42 11.50
CA PRO A 53 20.48 1.62 11.32
C PRO A 53 20.11 2.37 10.03
N MET A 54 21.07 3.00 9.35
CA MET A 54 20.84 3.73 8.10
C MET A 54 21.01 2.87 6.86
N THR A 55 21.74 1.75 6.93
CA THR A 55 22.12 0.95 5.76
C THR A 55 21.80 -0.53 5.90
N GLU A 56 21.59 -1.00 7.13
CA GLU A 56 21.38 -2.41 7.48
C GLU A 56 20.18 -2.53 8.41
N PRO A 57 18.95 -2.38 7.88
CA PRO A 57 17.73 -2.48 8.67
C PRO A 57 17.64 -3.87 9.32
N CYS A 58 17.39 -3.91 10.62
CA CYS A 58 17.14 -5.14 11.35
C CYS A 58 15.69 -5.14 11.84
N VAL A 59 14.93 -6.16 11.47
CA VAL A 59 13.51 -6.28 11.81
C VAL A 59 13.35 -7.15 13.04
N ASP A 60 12.63 -6.65 14.05
CA ASP A 60 12.07 -7.48 15.12
C ASP A 60 10.88 -8.26 14.53
N TRP A 61 11.15 -9.49 14.09
CA TRP A 61 10.16 -10.34 13.44
C TRP A 61 8.98 -10.68 14.34
N ASP A 62 9.21 -10.93 15.62
CA ASP A 62 8.16 -11.33 16.54
C ASP A 62 7.19 -10.16 16.79
N ALA A 63 7.72 -8.95 17.00
CA ALA A 63 6.90 -7.76 17.15
C ALA A 63 6.17 -7.39 15.86
N THR A 64 6.87 -7.47 14.73
CA THR A 64 6.33 -7.21 13.39
C THR A 64 5.14 -8.14 13.10
N LEU A 65 5.31 -9.45 13.25
CA LEU A 65 4.26 -10.45 12.96
C LEU A 65 3.12 -10.41 13.97
N ARG A 66 3.40 -10.19 15.26
CA ARG A 66 2.36 -10.02 16.29
C ARG A 66 1.40 -8.88 15.95
N TYR A 67 1.88 -7.81 15.32
CA TYR A 67 1.03 -6.71 14.90
C TYR A 67 0.10 -7.08 13.73
N ARG A 68 0.54 -7.94 12.79
CA ARG A 68 -0.33 -8.47 11.74
C ARG A 68 -1.47 -9.30 12.33
N HIS A 69 -1.17 -10.15 13.31
CA HIS A 69 -2.18 -10.89 14.08
C HIS A 69 -3.19 -9.97 14.77
N TYR A 70 -2.72 -8.86 15.34
CA TYR A 70 -3.61 -7.86 15.92
C TYR A 70 -4.56 -7.27 14.86
N LEU A 71 -4.07 -6.87 13.69
CA LEU A 71 -4.90 -6.36 12.61
C LEU A 71 -5.93 -7.38 12.11
N TRP A 72 -5.53 -8.65 11.92
CA TRP A 72 -6.47 -9.72 11.57
C TRP A 72 -7.53 -9.95 12.65
N SER A 73 -7.16 -9.84 13.94
CA SER A 73 -8.11 -9.98 15.05
C SER A 73 -9.17 -8.87 15.08
N LEU A 74 -8.88 -7.72 14.46
CA LEU A 74 -9.82 -6.62 14.27
C LEU A 74 -10.63 -6.72 12.96
N GLY A 75 -10.35 -7.74 12.13
CA GLY A 75 -11.05 -7.98 10.87
C GLY A 75 -10.46 -7.27 9.64
N PHE A 76 -9.30 -6.60 9.77
CA PHE A 76 -8.61 -5.99 8.63
C PHE A 76 -7.92 -7.04 7.76
N GLY A 77 -7.85 -6.75 6.46
CA GLY A 77 -6.78 -7.30 5.63
C GLY A 77 -5.45 -6.62 5.93
N VAL A 78 -4.35 -7.33 5.74
CA VAL A 78 -2.99 -6.76 5.82
C VAL A 78 -2.49 -6.48 4.41
N ALA A 79 -2.05 -5.25 4.14
CA ALA A 79 -1.29 -4.91 2.95
C ALA A 79 0.20 -4.87 3.31
N GLU A 80 0.91 -5.94 2.94
CA GLU A 80 2.25 -6.26 3.42
C GLU A 80 3.35 -5.69 2.51
N ALA A 81 4.46 -5.27 3.13
CA ALA A 81 5.64 -4.74 2.43
C ALA A 81 5.33 -3.58 1.46
N MET A 82 4.40 -2.71 1.87
CA MET A 82 3.99 -1.47 1.19
C MET A 82 4.82 -0.26 1.67
N ASP A 83 4.49 0.95 1.22
CA ASP A 83 5.21 2.18 1.56
C ASP A 83 5.26 2.45 3.08
N THR A 84 4.20 2.09 3.82
CA THR A 84 4.15 2.19 5.29
C THR A 84 5.18 1.28 5.97
N ALA A 85 5.56 0.16 5.34
CA ALA A 85 6.66 -0.70 5.77
C ALA A 85 8.04 -0.14 5.37
N GLN A 86 8.10 1.10 4.86
CA GLN A 86 9.29 1.79 4.37
C GLN A 86 9.92 1.14 3.13
N ARG A 87 9.10 0.45 2.31
CA ARG A 87 9.55 -0.20 1.08
C ARG A 87 10.19 0.80 0.12
N GLY A 88 11.41 0.50 -0.35
CA GLY A 88 12.17 1.40 -1.25
C GLY A 88 12.71 2.68 -0.58
N MET A 89 12.52 2.86 0.73
CA MET A 89 13.02 3.99 1.54
C MET A 89 13.54 3.54 2.91
N GLY A 90 14.15 2.34 2.97
CA GLY A 90 14.73 1.77 4.19
C GLY A 90 14.61 0.25 4.22
N LEU A 91 13.49 -0.29 3.73
CA LEU A 91 13.29 -1.73 3.55
C LEU A 91 13.59 -2.11 2.10
N ASP A 92 14.70 -2.82 1.88
CA ASP A 92 15.07 -3.33 0.56
C ASP A 92 14.27 -4.59 0.16
N TRP A 93 14.42 -5.03 -1.09
CA TRP A 93 13.72 -6.21 -1.59
C TRP A 93 14.07 -7.50 -0.85
N THR A 94 15.32 -7.65 -0.39
CA THR A 94 15.74 -8.87 0.30
C THR A 94 14.96 -9.04 1.60
N VAL A 95 14.88 -7.98 2.41
CA VAL A 95 14.14 -8.00 3.67
C VAL A 95 12.63 -8.02 3.41
N ALA A 96 12.14 -7.29 2.41
CA ALA A 96 10.72 -7.28 2.05
C ALA A 96 10.23 -8.66 1.58
N LYS A 97 11.03 -9.39 0.80
CA LYS A 97 10.75 -10.77 0.40
C LYS A 97 10.61 -11.69 1.61
N GLU A 98 11.53 -11.59 2.57
CA GLU A 98 11.44 -12.39 3.80
C GLU A 98 10.20 -12.04 4.62
N LEU A 99 9.89 -10.74 4.76
CA LEU A 99 8.68 -10.26 5.42
C LEU A 99 7.41 -10.83 4.77
N ILE A 100 7.31 -10.76 3.44
CA ILE A 100 6.18 -11.31 2.67
C ILE A 100 6.00 -12.81 2.95
N VAL A 101 7.08 -13.60 2.84
CA VAL A 101 7.00 -15.05 3.04
C VAL A 101 6.57 -15.40 4.46
N ARG A 102 7.13 -14.73 5.47
CA ARG A 102 6.77 -14.93 6.88
C ARG A 102 5.32 -14.54 7.14
N SER A 103 4.89 -13.35 6.72
CA SER A 103 3.53 -12.87 6.92
C SER A 103 2.48 -13.73 6.21
N LEU A 104 2.78 -14.26 5.02
CA LEU A 104 1.89 -15.19 4.33
C LEU A 104 1.73 -16.52 5.08
N ALA A 105 2.80 -17.02 5.69
CA ALA A 105 2.72 -18.21 6.55
C ALA A 105 1.85 -17.96 7.79
N GLU A 106 2.04 -16.82 8.47
CA GLU A 106 1.21 -16.41 9.60
C GLU A 106 -0.26 -16.23 9.19
N ALA A 107 -0.53 -15.56 8.07
CA ALA A 107 -1.88 -15.35 7.55
C ALA A 107 -2.60 -16.68 7.33
N ARG A 108 -1.94 -17.66 6.70
CA ARG A 108 -2.52 -19.01 6.52
C ARG A 108 -2.85 -19.70 7.84
N SER A 109 -2.04 -19.51 8.87
CA SER A 109 -2.24 -20.17 10.17
C SER A 109 -3.52 -19.73 10.89
N VAL A 110 -4.00 -18.51 10.61
CA VAL A 110 -5.20 -17.93 11.24
C VAL A 110 -6.32 -17.62 10.25
N GLY A 111 -6.15 -17.94 8.96
CA GLY A 111 -7.08 -17.56 7.90
C GLY A 111 -7.15 -16.04 7.67
N GLY A 112 -6.06 -15.31 7.95
CA GLY A 112 -5.97 -13.87 7.80
C GLY A 112 -5.94 -13.43 6.33
N THR A 113 -6.65 -12.35 6.02
CA THR A 113 -6.61 -11.73 4.68
C THR A 113 -5.33 -10.94 4.51
N ILE A 114 -4.60 -11.16 3.41
CA ILE A 114 -3.34 -10.49 3.12
C ILE A 114 -3.14 -10.30 1.62
N ALA A 115 -2.57 -9.16 1.24
CA ALA A 115 -2.04 -8.91 -0.10
C ALA A 115 -0.66 -8.26 0.02
N CYS A 116 0.25 -8.53 -0.90
CA CYS A 116 1.68 -8.24 -0.76
C CYS A 116 2.19 -7.35 -1.89
N GLY A 117 2.97 -6.33 -1.55
CA GLY A 117 3.59 -5.41 -2.52
C GLY A 117 4.64 -6.10 -3.40
N ALA A 118 4.39 -6.12 -4.71
CA ALA A 118 5.34 -6.52 -5.74
C ALA A 118 5.61 -5.35 -6.70
N GLY A 119 6.89 -5.04 -6.91
CA GLY A 119 7.35 -3.92 -7.70
C GLY A 119 8.69 -4.21 -8.37
N THR A 120 9.53 -3.19 -8.48
CA THR A 120 10.84 -3.27 -9.15
C THR A 120 11.95 -2.59 -8.35
N ASP A 121 11.79 -2.50 -7.03
CA ASP A 121 12.67 -1.74 -6.13
C ASP A 121 14.09 -2.30 -6.06
N HIS A 122 14.29 -3.58 -6.39
CA HIS A 122 15.62 -4.18 -6.52
C HIS A 122 16.41 -3.71 -7.76
N LEU A 123 15.77 -2.96 -8.68
CA LEU A 123 16.47 -2.32 -9.80
C LEU A 123 17.05 -0.95 -9.45
N VAL A 124 16.74 -0.40 -8.28
CA VAL A 124 17.21 0.94 -7.87
C VAL A 124 18.74 1.01 -7.92
N GLY A 125 19.25 2.09 -8.51
CA GLY A 125 20.69 2.31 -8.70
C GLY A 125 21.27 1.73 -9.99
N ARG A 126 20.52 0.90 -10.74
CA ARG A 126 20.92 0.49 -12.09
C ARG A 126 20.71 1.63 -13.09
N THR A 127 21.59 1.73 -14.08
CA THR A 127 21.50 2.67 -15.20
C THR A 127 21.18 1.94 -16.51
N ASN A 128 20.69 2.68 -17.51
CA ASN A 128 20.35 2.14 -18.84
C ASN A 128 19.34 0.97 -18.79
N LEU A 129 18.35 1.07 -17.90
CA LEU A 129 17.28 0.08 -17.78
C LEU A 129 16.43 0.05 -19.05
N THR A 130 16.06 -1.15 -19.48
CA THR A 130 15.14 -1.38 -20.58
C THR A 130 13.76 -1.77 -20.06
N ILE A 131 12.74 -1.67 -20.92
CA ILE A 131 11.40 -2.22 -20.63
C ILE A 131 11.46 -3.72 -20.30
N GLY A 132 12.36 -4.47 -20.93
CA GLY A 132 12.58 -5.89 -20.62
C GLY A 132 13.12 -6.12 -19.20
N ASP A 133 14.01 -5.26 -18.70
CA ASP A 133 14.50 -5.34 -17.31
C ASP A 133 13.36 -5.10 -16.31
N VAL A 134 12.48 -4.12 -16.60
CA VAL A 134 11.31 -3.80 -15.76
C VAL A 134 10.33 -4.98 -15.71
N LEU A 135 10.04 -5.60 -16.86
CA LEU A 135 9.19 -6.78 -16.93
C LEU A 135 9.75 -7.95 -16.14
N ALA A 136 11.05 -8.25 -16.32
CA ALA A 136 11.72 -9.32 -15.59
C ALA A 136 11.66 -9.09 -14.07
N ALA A 137 11.85 -7.83 -13.63
CA ALA A 137 11.75 -7.48 -12.22
C ALA A 137 10.34 -7.68 -11.64
N TYR A 138 9.30 -7.26 -12.36
CA TYR A 138 7.91 -7.52 -11.92
C TYR A 138 7.62 -9.01 -11.84
N VAL A 139 8.01 -9.80 -12.86
CA VAL A 139 7.81 -11.25 -12.89
C VAL A 139 8.52 -11.92 -11.71
N GLU A 140 9.73 -11.50 -11.36
CA GLU A 140 10.45 -12.02 -10.20
C GLU A 140 9.66 -11.80 -8.90
N GLN A 141 9.25 -10.55 -8.63
CA GLN A 141 8.59 -10.24 -7.36
C GLN A 141 7.18 -10.82 -7.28
N CYS A 142 6.42 -10.78 -8.37
CA CYS A 142 5.10 -11.40 -8.46
C CYS A 142 5.19 -12.91 -8.23
N GLY A 143 6.15 -13.57 -8.89
CA GLY A 143 6.39 -15.00 -8.73
C GLY A 143 6.75 -15.39 -7.29
N VAL A 144 7.50 -14.56 -6.57
CA VAL A 144 7.79 -14.78 -5.13
C VAL A 144 6.50 -14.73 -4.29
N VAL A 145 5.64 -13.74 -4.54
CA VAL A 145 4.36 -13.60 -3.82
C VAL A 145 3.44 -14.80 -4.12
N GLU A 146 3.29 -15.17 -5.39
CA GLU A 146 2.43 -16.26 -5.84
C GLU A 146 2.92 -17.64 -5.39
N GLN A 147 4.23 -17.91 -5.44
CA GLN A 147 4.81 -19.15 -4.91
C GLN A 147 4.56 -19.32 -3.41
N ALA A 148 4.47 -18.20 -2.68
CA ALA A 148 4.11 -18.19 -1.27
C ALA A 148 2.57 -18.17 -1.05
N GLY A 149 1.76 -18.25 -2.10
CA GLY A 149 0.30 -18.30 -2.07
C GLY A 149 -0.36 -16.97 -1.72
N GLY A 150 0.30 -15.84 -1.98
CA GLY A 150 -0.20 -14.50 -1.70
C GLY A 150 -0.89 -13.84 -2.89
N ARG A 151 -1.80 -12.90 -2.60
CA ARG A 151 -2.35 -11.96 -3.59
C ARG A 151 -1.37 -10.80 -3.79
N ILE A 152 -1.25 -10.30 -5.01
CA ILE A 152 -0.35 -9.20 -5.36
C ILE A 152 -1.03 -7.83 -5.21
N ILE A 153 -0.31 -6.90 -4.60
CA ILE A 153 -0.49 -5.45 -4.81
C ILE A 153 0.61 -5.01 -5.78
N LEU A 154 0.24 -4.68 -7.00
CA LEU A 154 1.19 -4.32 -8.06
C LEU A 154 1.61 -2.86 -7.89
N MET A 155 2.79 -2.66 -7.30
CA MET A 155 3.34 -1.37 -6.94
C MET A 155 3.83 -0.60 -8.16
N ALA A 156 3.77 0.74 -8.10
CA ALA A 156 4.42 1.61 -9.06
C ALA A 156 5.95 1.37 -9.11
N SER A 157 6.53 1.52 -10.30
CA SER A 157 7.93 1.20 -10.58
C SER A 157 8.74 2.47 -10.86
N ARG A 158 9.69 2.80 -9.97
CA ARG A 158 10.70 3.85 -10.24
C ARG A 158 11.48 3.58 -11.54
N ALA A 159 11.73 2.30 -11.85
CA ALA A 159 12.44 1.90 -13.05
C ALA A 159 11.62 2.20 -14.31
N LEU A 160 10.33 1.87 -14.31
CA LEU A 160 9.43 2.18 -15.41
C LEU A 160 9.29 3.70 -15.60
N ALA A 161 9.10 4.44 -14.51
CA ALA A 161 9.02 5.90 -14.55
C ALA A 161 10.27 6.55 -15.18
N ALA A 162 11.44 5.93 -15.01
CA ALA A 162 12.70 6.42 -15.53
C ALA A 162 12.98 6.04 -16.99
N CYS A 163 12.45 4.92 -17.49
CA CYS A 163 12.79 4.41 -18.83
C CYS A 163 11.64 4.40 -19.84
N ALA A 164 10.39 4.60 -19.40
CA ALA A 164 9.26 4.74 -20.31
C ALA A 164 9.43 5.98 -21.20
N THR A 165 8.97 5.87 -22.45
CA THR A 165 9.03 6.92 -23.48
C THR A 165 7.66 7.40 -23.93
N GLY A 166 6.59 6.77 -23.41
CA GLY A 166 5.21 7.05 -23.77
C GLY A 166 4.23 6.25 -22.92
N PRO A 167 2.92 6.56 -23.00
CA PRO A 167 1.87 5.79 -22.32
C PRO A 167 1.78 4.34 -22.82
N ASP A 168 2.18 4.07 -24.06
CA ASP A 168 2.21 2.72 -24.64
C ASP A 168 3.17 1.78 -23.89
N ASP A 169 4.27 2.30 -23.34
CA ASP A 169 5.21 1.50 -22.54
C ASP A 169 4.56 1.05 -21.22
N TYR A 170 3.76 1.92 -20.58
CA TYR A 170 2.99 1.56 -19.39
C TYR A 170 1.93 0.51 -19.71
N ALA A 171 1.17 0.72 -20.79
CA ALA A 171 0.16 -0.24 -21.23
C ALA A 171 0.78 -1.61 -21.55
N HIS A 172 1.94 -1.62 -22.23
CA HIS A 172 2.67 -2.84 -22.53
C HIS A 172 3.15 -3.56 -21.27
N VAL A 173 3.82 -2.85 -20.35
CA VAL A 173 4.37 -3.45 -19.13
C VAL A 173 3.28 -4.01 -18.23
N TYR A 174 2.27 -3.19 -17.89
CA TYR A 174 1.17 -3.64 -17.05
C TYR A 174 0.37 -4.75 -17.73
N GLY A 175 0.12 -4.65 -19.04
CA GLY A 175 -0.63 -5.67 -19.77
C GLY A 175 0.07 -7.02 -19.86
N GLU A 176 1.40 -7.05 -19.93
CA GLU A 176 2.18 -8.30 -19.87
C GLU A 176 2.14 -8.91 -18.48
N VAL A 177 2.37 -8.13 -17.42
CA VAL A 177 2.32 -8.62 -16.04
C VAL A 177 0.91 -9.15 -15.71
N LEU A 178 -0.14 -8.38 -16.01
CA LEU A 178 -1.53 -8.75 -15.72
C LEU A 178 -2.00 -10.01 -16.47
N ARG A 179 -1.40 -10.33 -17.62
CA ARG A 179 -1.71 -11.59 -18.33
C ARG A 179 -1.11 -12.82 -17.64
N GLN A 180 -0.02 -12.63 -16.89
CA GLN A 180 0.73 -13.73 -16.29
C GLN A 180 0.30 -14.05 -14.86
N VAL A 181 -0.18 -13.06 -14.10
CA VAL A 181 -0.63 -13.27 -12.71
C VAL A 181 -1.78 -14.27 -12.62
N ASP A 182 -1.75 -15.10 -11.58
CA ASP A 182 -2.72 -16.18 -11.35
C ASP A 182 -4.06 -15.64 -10.87
N GLU A 183 -4.03 -14.69 -9.93
CA GLU A 183 -5.20 -14.10 -9.26
C GLU A 183 -5.35 -12.60 -9.55
N PRO A 184 -6.56 -12.03 -9.45
CA PRO A 184 -6.76 -10.59 -9.62
C PRO A 184 -5.94 -9.76 -8.64
N VAL A 185 -5.20 -8.78 -9.16
CA VAL A 185 -4.28 -7.94 -8.38
C VAL A 185 -4.93 -6.65 -7.91
N ILE A 186 -4.32 -6.01 -6.92
CA ILE A 186 -4.64 -4.61 -6.58
C ILE A 186 -3.57 -3.74 -7.22
N LEU A 187 -3.94 -2.87 -8.16
CA LEU A 187 -3.00 -1.87 -8.69
C LEU A 187 -2.71 -0.81 -7.63
N HIS A 188 -1.51 -0.25 -7.64
CA HIS A 188 -1.16 0.87 -6.75
C HIS A 188 -0.56 2.02 -7.54
N TRP A 189 -1.26 3.17 -7.52
CA TRP A 189 -0.77 4.44 -8.03
C TRP A 189 -0.30 5.31 -6.85
N LEU A 190 1.02 5.41 -6.69
CA LEU A 190 1.66 6.25 -5.68
C LEU A 190 2.04 7.60 -6.26
N GLY A 191 1.60 8.69 -5.64
CA GLY A 191 1.95 10.05 -6.03
C GLY A 191 3.38 10.45 -5.65
N ASP A 192 3.93 11.43 -6.34
CA ASP A 192 5.28 11.98 -6.13
C ASP A 192 5.51 12.73 -4.80
N MET A 193 4.44 13.08 -4.08
CA MET A 193 4.49 13.55 -2.68
C MET A 193 5.01 12.49 -1.71
N PHE A 194 4.83 11.21 -2.04
CA PHE A 194 5.31 10.07 -1.27
C PHE A 194 6.65 9.60 -1.83
N ASP A 195 6.79 9.57 -3.14
CA ASP A 195 8.00 9.14 -3.82
C ASP A 195 8.31 10.03 -5.05
N PRO A 196 9.22 11.02 -4.90
CA PRO A 196 9.55 11.94 -5.99
C PRO A 196 10.08 11.27 -7.27
N ALA A 197 10.59 10.03 -7.19
CA ALA A 197 11.05 9.28 -8.35
C ALA A 197 9.90 8.76 -9.23
N LEU A 198 8.65 8.87 -8.78
CA LEU A 198 7.45 8.53 -9.53
C LEU A 198 6.77 9.75 -10.16
N ALA A 199 7.43 10.92 -10.17
CA ALA A 199 6.88 12.12 -10.80
C ALA A 199 6.56 11.89 -12.28
N GLY A 200 5.30 12.10 -12.66
CA GLY A 200 4.82 11.86 -14.02
C GLY A 200 4.47 10.40 -14.33
N TYR A 201 4.25 9.56 -13.32
CA TYR A 201 3.80 8.19 -13.52
C TYR A 201 2.57 8.12 -14.44
N TRP A 202 2.51 7.10 -15.30
CA TRP A 202 1.61 7.01 -16.46
C TRP A 202 1.90 8.00 -17.60
N ASP A 203 3.16 8.45 -17.69
CA ASP A 203 3.70 9.32 -18.75
C ASP A 203 3.12 10.75 -18.79
N SER A 204 2.56 11.24 -17.68
CA SER A 204 2.03 12.61 -17.64
C SER A 204 2.11 13.23 -16.25
N ARG A 205 2.47 14.51 -16.19
CA ARG A 205 2.33 15.36 -15.00
C ARG A 205 0.93 15.96 -14.86
N ASP A 206 0.16 15.97 -15.95
CA ASP A 206 -1.26 16.22 -15.88
C ASP A 206 -1.94 14.93 -15.39
N LEU A 207 -2.43 14.97 -14.15
CA LEU A 207 -3.05 13.82 -13.49
C LEU A 207 -4.31 13.35 -14.19
N ASP A 208 -5.01 14.22 -14.92
CA ASP A 208 -6.23 13.83 -15.62
C ASP A 208 -5.87 13.00 -16.87
N ALA A 209 -4.82 13.39 -17.59
CA ALA A 209 -4.26 12.60 -18.69
C ALA A 209 -3.60 11.28 -18.21
N ALA A 210 -2.89 11.30 -17.08
CA ALA A 210 -2.33 10.09 -16.46
C ALA A 210 -3.45 9.11 -16.05
N MET A 211 -4.57 9.64 -15.53
CA MET A 211 -5.74 8.85 -15.18
C MET A 211 -6.38 8.21 -16.40
N ASP A 212 -6.39 8.88 -17.56
CA ASP A 212 -6.90 8.28 -18.81
C ASP A 212 -6.09 7.06 -19.22
N VAL A 213 -4.76 7.11 -19.11
CA VAL A 213 -3.87 5.97 -19.38
C VAL A 213 -4.14 4.84 -18.38
N CYS A 214 -4.18 5.16 -17.08
CA CYS A 214 -4.40 4.18 -16.02
C CYS A 214 -5.77 3.47 -16.17
N CYS A 215 -6.85 4.23 -16.39
CA CYS A 215 -8.19 3.69 -16.63
C CYS A 215 -8.24 2.82 -17.88
N SER A 216 -7.55 3.21 -18.96
CA SER A 216 -7.50 2.40 -20.19
C SER A 216 -6.86 1.03 -19.95
N VAL A 217 -5.78 0.97 -19.14
CA VAL A 217 -5.16 -0.30 -18.74
C VAL A 217 -6.12 -1.13 -17.86
N ILE A 218 -6.82 -0.49 -16.93
CA ILE A 218 -7.79 -1.16 -16.07
C ILE A 218 -8.93 -1.76 -16.90
N GLU A 219 -9.49 -1.01 -17.85
CA GLU A 219 -10.56 -1.49 -18.72
C GLU A 219 -10.13 -2.67 -19.58
N ALA A 220 -8.93 -2.63 -20.16
CA ALA A 220 -8.38 -3.70 -20.98
C ALA A 220 -8.13 -5.02 -20.21
N HIS A 221 -7.91 -4.93 -18.89
CA HIS A 221 -7.51 -6.06 -18.05
C HIS A 221 -8.41 -6.27 -16.82
N ALA A 222 -9.65 -5.75 -16.85
CA ALA A 222 -10.55 -5.76 -15.70
C ALA A 222 -10.71 -7.13 -14.99
N PRO A 223 -10.77 -8.29 -15.69
CA PRO A 223 -10.85 -9.59 -15.02
C PRO A 223 -9.62 -9.98 -14.18
N LYS A 224 -8.48 -9.32 -14.41
CA LYS A 224 -7.21 -9.53 -13.71
C LYS A 224 -6.95 -8.49 -12.61
N ILE A 225 -7.92 -7.62 -12.33
CA ILE A 225 -7.77 -6.51 -11.38
C ILE A 225 -8.92 -6.57 -10.37
N ASP A 226 -8.58 -6.81 -9.10
CA ASP A 226 -9.51 -6.71 -7.97
C ASP A 226 -9.88 -5.25 -7.67
N GLY A 227 -8.89 -4.36 -7.80
CA GLY A 227 -9.07 -2.93 -7.59
C GLY A 227 -7.82 -2.12 -7.85
N ILE A 228 -7.93 -0.82 -7.61
CA ILE A 228 -6.81 0.12 -7.62
C ILE A 228 -6.81 0.93 -6.33
N LYS A 229 -5.63 1.04 -5.70
CA LYS A 229 -5.33 2.05 -4.70
C LYS A 229 -4.73 3.28 -5.36
N ILE A 230 -5.27 4.46 -5.04
CA ILE A 230 -4.64 5.73 -5.40
C ILE A 230 -4.18 6.49 -4.16
N SER A 231 -2.93 6.96 -4.20
CA SER A 231 -2.28 7.72 -3.14
C SER A 231 -1.88 9.10 -3.69
N LEU A 232 -2.87 9.89 -4.13
CA LEU A 232 -2.67 11.23 -4.69
C LEU A 232 -3.07 12.36 -3.74
N LEU A 233 -3.72 12.02 -2.60
CA LEU A 233 -4.24 12.96 -1.61
C LEU A 233 -5.19 14.02 -2.20
N ASP A 234 -5.90 13.63 -3.26
CA ASP A 234 -6.88 14.44 -3.97
C ASP A 234 -8.21 13.69 -4.03
N LYS A 235 -9.09 14.06 -3.09
CA LYS A 235 -10.42 13.48 -2.94
C LYS A 235 -11.26 13.57 -4.21
N ASP A 236 -11.26 14.72 -4.88
CA ASP A 236 -12.12 14.96 -6.04
C ASP A 236 -11.68 14.10 -7.23
N ARG A 237 -10.36 13.89 -7.38
CA ARG A 237 -9.81 12.96 -8.36
C ARG A 237 -10.13 11.51 -8.05
N GLU A 238 -10.10 11.10 -6.78
CA GLU A 238 -10.56 9.75 -6.40
C GLU A 238 -12.03 9.53 -6.78
N ILE A 239 -12.88 10.50 -6.47
CA ILE A 239 -14.31 10.45 -6.81
C ILE A 239 -14.50 10.41 -8.33
N ALA A 240 -13.75 11.19 -9.09
CA ALA A 240 -13.79 11.16 -10.55
C ALA A 240 -13.37 9.80 -11.09
N MET A 241 -12.28 9.22 -10.57
CA MET A 241 -11.76 7.93 -11.03
C MET A 241 -12.71 6.78 -10.67
N ARG A 242 -13.23 6.69 -9.43
CA ARG A 242 -14.10 5.58 -9.02
C ARG A 242 -15.38 5.48 -9.84
N ARG A 243 -15.87 6.59 -10.39
CA ARG A 243 -17.05 6.65 -11.28
C ARG A 243 -16.76 6.14 -12.70
N ARG A 244 -15.48 6.05 -13.08
CA ARG A 244 -15.02 5.56 -14.39
C ARG A 244 -14.64 4.07 -14.36
N LEU A 245 -14.38 3.50 -13.18
CA LEU A 245 -13.93 2.11 -13.06
C LEU A 245 -15.00 1.13 -13.57
N PRO A 246 -14.59 0.01 -14.20
CA PRO A 246 -15.49 -1.11 -14.45
C PRO A 246 -16.15 -1.57 -13.14
N ALA A 247 -17.42 -1.98 -13.20
CA ALA A 247 -18.20 -2.35 -12.00
C ALA A 247 -17.56 -3.48 -11.16
N THR A 248 -16.67 -4.28 -11.74
CA THR A 248 -15.94 -5.36 -11.06
C THR A 248 -14.65 -4.92 -10.37
N VAL A 249 -14.17 -3.69 -10.65
CA VAL A 249 -12.90 -3.17 -10.16
C VAL A 249 -13.16 -2.20 -9.01
N ARG A 250 -12.61 -2.50 -7.84
CA ARG A 250 -12.79 -1.67 -6.63
C ARG A 250 -11.89 -0.43 -6.67
N MET A 251 -12.41 0.69 -6.20
CA MET A 251 -11.57 1.80 -5.74
C MET A 251 -11.15 1.53 -4.29
N TYR A 252 -9.86 1.47 -4.00
CA TYR A 252 -9.32 1.49 -2.65
C TYR A 252 -8.78 2.90 -2.37
N THR A 253 -9.36 3.61 -1.41
CA THR A 253 -8.79 4.90 -1.02
C THR A 253 -7.42 4.67 -0.37
N GLY A 254 -6.44 5.43 -0.85
CA GLY A 254 -5.14 5.62 -0.21
C GLY A 254 -4.99 7.04 0.34
N ASP A 255 -6.09 7.78 0.45
CA ASP A 255 -6.12 9.16 0.95
C ASP A 255 -6.30 9.18 2.48
N ASP A 256 -5.18 9.25 3.19
CA ASP A 256 -5.17 9.31 4.66
C ASP A 256 -5.74 10.63 5.24
N PHE A 257 -6.06 11.63 4.40
CA PHE A 257 -6.73 12.87 4.83
C PHE A 257 -8.26 12.79 4.72
N ASN A 258 -8.76 12.15 3.68
CA ASN A 258 -10.18 12.19 3.30
C ASN A 258 -10.90 10.83 3.41
N TYR A 259 -10.22 9.79 3.91
CA TYR A 259 -10.76 8.43 3.99
C TYR A 259 -12.17 8.31 4.61
N PRO A 260 -12.60 9.05 5.67
CA PRO A 260 -13.94 8.85 6.22
C PRO A 260 -15.05 9.17 5.20
N GLU A 261 -14.88 10.27 4.45
CA GLU A 261 -15.83 10.70 3.43
C GLU A 261 -15.81 9.75 2.22
N LEU A 262 -14.61 9.36 1.79
CA LEU A 262 -14.42 8.49 0.63
C LEU A 262 -14.97 7.08 0.86
N ILE A 263 -14.76 6.53 2.07
CA ILE A 263 -15.28 5.22 2.48
C ILE A 263 -16.80 5.27 2.67
N LEU A 264 -17.34 6.34 3.29
CA LEU A 264 -18.78 6.52 3.42
C LEU A 264 -19.44 6.54 2.04
N GLY A 265 -18.86 7.28 1.10
CA GLY A 265 -19.33 7.41 -0.26
C GLY A 265 -20.34 8.53 -0.47
N ASP A 266 -20.81 8.62 -1.71
CA ASP A 266 -21.85 9.55 -2.17
C ASP A 266 -23.01 8.76 -2.82
N GLU A 267 -23.96 9.48 -3.44
CA GLU A 267 -25.12 8.88 -4.10
C GLU A 267 -24.77 7.95 -5.28
N GLN A 268 -23.54 8.03 -5.81
CA GLN A 268 -23.09 7.26 -6.97
C GLN A 268 -22.21 6.07 -6.58
N GLY A 269 -21.53 6.13 -5.44
CA GLY A 269 -20.70 5.03 -4.99
C GLY A 269 -19.81 5.36 -3.79
N HIS A 270 -18.97 4.40 -3.43
CA HIS A 270 -18.05 4.50 -2.30
C HIS A 270 -16.69 3.91 -2.67
N SER A 271 -15.69 4.22 -1.86
CA SER A 271 -14.37 3.59 -1.93
C SER A 271 -14.26 2.50 -0.84
N HIS A 272 -13.55 1.43 -1.16
CA HIS A 272 -12.93 0.53 -0.19
C HIS A 272 -11.67 1.17 0.40
N ALA A 273 -10.94 0.49 1.29
CA ALA A 273 -9.79 1.08 1.95
C ALA A 273 -8.52 0.24 1.82
N LEU A 274 -7.39 0.90 1.53
CA LEU A 274 -6.04 0.37 1.72
C LEU A 274 -5.19 1.54 2.23
N LEU A 275 -5.12 1.70 3.55
CA LEU A 275 -4.64 2.94 4.17
C LEU A 275 -3.48 2.71 5.12
N GLY A 276 -2.56 3.67 5.17
CA GLY A 276 -1.50 3.69 6.18
C GLY A 276 -2.04 4.13 7.54
N ILE A 277 -2.99 5.06 7.58
CA ILE A 277 -3.57 5.53 8.84
C ILE A 277 -4.30 4.42 9.60
N PHE A 278 -4.87 3.43 8.90
CA PHE A 278 -5.51 2.26 9.51
C PHE A 278 -4.55 1.38 10.32
N ASP A 279 -3.25 1.44 10.03
CA ASP A 279 -2.24 0.89 10.94
C ASP A 279 -2.27 1.66 12.28
N ALA A 280 -2.09 2.98 12.25
CA ALA A 280 -1.96 3.79 13.47
C ALA A 280 -3.24 3.87 14.32
N ILE A 281 -4.42 3.77 13.70
CA ILE A 281 -5.72 3.91 14.37
C ILE A 281 -6.57 2.63 14.31
N ALA A 282 -5.96 1.46 14.11
CA ALA A 282 -6.67 0.20 13.86
C ALA A 282 -7.90 -0.06 14.75
N PRO A 283 -7.88 0.10 16.09
CA PRO A 283 -9.08 -0.13 16.89
C PRO A 283 -10.19 0.92 16.69
N ALA A 284 -9.89 2.09 16.15
CA ALA A 284 -10.86 3.17 15.88
C ALA A 284 -11.45 3.15 14.46
N ALA A 285 -10.72 2.56 13.50
CA ALA A 285 -11.10 2.48 12.09
C ALA A 285 -12.16 1.39 11.83
#